data_AF-A0A842XDR1-F1
#
_entry.id   AF-A0A842XDR1-F1
#
_cell.length_a   1.000
_cell.length_b   1.000
_cell.length_c   1.000
_cell.angle_alpha   90.00
_cell.angle_beta   90.00
_cell.angle_gamma   90.00
#
_symmetry.space_group_name_H-M   'P 1'
#
loop_
_entity.id
_entity.type
_entity.pdbx_description
1 polymer ?
#
loop_
_entity_poly.entity_id
_entity_poly.type
_entity_poly.pdbx_seq_one_letter_code
_entity_poly.pdbx_strand_id
1 'polypeptide(L)'
;NVLFGVMGGKFSEGIDYPDNLLTCVVAVGLPYATWNVYQKALISYFNHQFPGKGRTYAYLTPAILRLIQTCGRVHRSATDKGCIVILDERVTRPSIKKQLPSYYQNEMKIVRNPIDCAEQIRKFWKKHNKNL
;
A
#
# COMPACT_ATOMS: atom_id res chain seq x y z
N ASN A 1 15.14 2.73 -14.62
CA ASN A 1 14.31 3.96 -14.51
C ASN A 1 13.56 3.94 -13.21
N VAL A 2 13.47 5.09 -12.52
CA VAL A 2 12.71 5.25 -11.27
C VAL A 2 11.71 6.37 -11.48
N LEU A 3 10.45 6.13 -11.13
CA LEU A 3 9.40 7.14 -11.16
C LEU A 3 8.95 7.43 -9.73
N PHE A 4 8.87 8.71 -9.40
CA PHE A 4 8.33 9.17 -8.12
C PHE A 4 6.91 9.72 -8.32
N GLY A 5 6.00 9.35 -7.43
CA GLY A 5 4.62 9.81 -7.43
C GLY A 5 4.07 9.88 -6.01
N VAL A 6 3.06 10.72 -5.79
CA VAL A 6 2.37 10.85 -4.50
C VAL A 6 1.16 9.91 -4.48
N MET A 7 0.99 9.18 -3.37
CA MET A 7 -0.20 8.35 -3.13
C MET A 7 -1.45 9.25 -3.10
N GLY A 8 -2.36 9.08 -4.07
CA GLY A 8 -3.57 9.90 -4.23
C GLY A 8 -3.40 11.15 -5.11
N GLY A 9 -2.26 11.33 -5.78
CA GLY A 9 -2.07 12.37 -6.81
C GLY A 9 -2.39 11.86 -8.23
N LYS A 10 -2.38 12.75 -9.24
CA LYS A 10 -2.70 12.42 -10.64
C LYS A 10 -1.89 11.24 -11.23
N PHE A 11 -0.64 11.05 -10.78
CA PHE A 11 0.23 9.92 -11.14
C PHE A 11 -0.27 8.56 -10.60
N SER A 12 -1.09 8.58 -9.56
CA SER A 12 -1.74 7.41 -8.95
C SER A 12 -3.17 7.18 -9.43
N GLU A 13 -3.67 7.95 -10.40
CA GLU A 13 -4.99 7.76 -11.03
C GLU A 13 -4.90 7.52 -12.54
N GLY A 14 -4.08 8.25 -13.30
CA GLY A 14 -4.22 8.28 -14.78
C GLY A 14 -3.14 7.62 -15.65
N ILE A 15 -2.04 7.09 -15.10
CA ILE A 15 -0.95 6.57 -15.95
C ILE A 15 -0.98 5.04 -16.06
N ASP A 16 -1.22 4.59 -17.28
CA ASP A 16 -1.09 3.20 -17.70
C ASP A 16 0.35 2.97 -18.19
N TYR A 17 1.12 2.14 -17.49
CA TYR A 17 2.43 1.63 -17.89
C TYR A 17 2.26 0.24 -18.50
N PRO A 18 2.17 0.11 -19.84
CA PRO A 18 2.15 -1.19 -20.49
C PRO A 18 3.49 -1.93 -20.34
N ASP A 19 3.49 -3.24 -20.64
CA ASP A 19 4.67 -4.09 -20.79
C ASP A 19 5.57 -4.26 -19.56
N ASN A 20 4.97 -4.41 -18.37
CA ASN A 20 5.71 -4.79 -17.16
C ASN A 20 6.79 -3.74 -16.77
N LEU A 21 6.56 -2.47 -17.12
CA LEU A 21 7.45 -1.35 -16.79
C LEU A 21 7.55 -1.11 -15.27
N LEU A 22 6.50 -1.47 -14.51
CA LEU A 22 6.41 -1.34 -13.06
C LEU A 22 6.67 -2.69 -12.38
N THR A 23 7.95 -3.07 -12.29
CA THR A 23 8.38 -4.28 -11.58
C THR A 23 8.39 -4.11 -10.06
N CYS A 24 8.44 -2.88 -9.55
CA CYS A 24 8.47 -2.61 -8.12
C CYS A 24 7.71 -1.33 -7.77
N VAL A 25 6.86 -1.37 -6.74
CA VAL A 25 6.30 -0.17 -6.10
C VAL A 25 6.82 -0.05 -4.69
N VAL A 26 7.29 1.15 -4.35
CA VAL A 26 7.68 1.52 -3.00
C VAL A 26 6.68 2.53 -2.46
N ALA A 27 5.82 2.09 -1.55
CA ALA A 27 4.88 2.94 -0.84
C ALA A 27 5.54 3.47 0.45
N VAL A 28 5.74 4.78 0.53
CA VAL A 28 6.38 5.43 1.67
C VAL A 28 5.32 5.99 2.62
N GLY A 29 5.13 5.35 3.77
CA GLY A 29 4.12 5.74 4.75
C GLY A 29 2.68 5.31 4.41
N LEU A 30 1.74 5.67 5.28
CA LEU A 30 0.31 5.52 5.08
C LEU A 30 -0.32 6.87 4.66
N PRO A 31 -1.17 6.89 3.61
CA PRO A 31 -1.76 8.12 3.08
C PRO A 31 -2.97 8.57 3.91
N TYR A 32 -2.73 8.87 5.18
CA TYR A 32 -3.74 9.42 6.08
C TYR A 32 -4.22 10.80 5.62
N ALA A 33 -5.49 11.09 5.87
CA ALA A 33 -6.03 12.42 5.65
C ALA A 33 -5.37 13.45 6.58
N THR A 34 -5.36 14.71 6.18
CA THR A 34 -4.91 15.79 7.07
C THR A 34 -5.89 15.96 8.23
N TRP A 35 -5.37 16.21 9.43
CA TRP A 35 -6.18 16.40 10.63
C TRP A 35 -6.81 17.80 10.67
N ASN A 36 -7.88 18.02 9.89
CA ASN A 36 -8.60 19.29 9.80
C ASN A 36 -10.02 19.22 10.40
N VAL A 37 -10.76 20.34 10.38
CA VAL A 37 -12.13 20.44 10.93
C VAL A 37 -13.07 19.46 10.23
N TYR A 38 -13.00 19.36 8.91
CA TYR A 38 -13.78 18.40 8.12
C TYR A 38 -13.52 16.95 8.57
N GLN A 39 -12.26 16.57 8.74
CA GLN A 39 -11.88 15.23 9.16
C GLN A 39 -12.38 14.90 10.57
N LYS A 40 -12.34 15.87 11.50
CA LYS A 40 -12.91 15.72 12.85
C LYS A 40 -14.43 15.55 12.80
N ALA A 41 -15.12 16.36 12.00
CA ALA A 41 -16.57 16.26 11.82
C ALA A 41 -16.96 14.90 11.22
N LEU A 42 -16.22 14.41 10.23
CA LEU A 42 -16.44 13.11 9.62
C LEU A 42 -16.24 11.96 10.62
N ILE A 43 -15.18 12.02 11.45
CA ILE A 43 -14.97 11.06 12.55
C ILE A 43 -16.14 11.11 13.52
N SER A 44 -16.62 12.29 13.90
CA SER A 44 -17.75 12.46 14.82
C SER A 44 -19.03 11.86 14.26
N TYR A 45 -19.33 12.12 12.98
CA TYR A 45 -20.47 11.56 12.27
C TYR A 45 -20.44 10.03 12.26
N PHE A 46 -19.33 9.43 11.83
CA PHE A 46 -19.21 7.98 11.82
C PHE A 46 -19.19 7.38 13.23
N ASN A 47 -18.72 8.11 14.24
CA ASN A 47 -18.77 7.64 15.63
C ASN A 47 -20.19 7.70 16.20
N HIS A 48 -21.00 8.67 15.77
CA HIS A 48 -22.42 8.74 16.13
C HIS A 48 -23.21 7.59 15.48
N GLN A 49 -23.00 7.37 14.18
CA GLN A 49 -23.68 6.29 13.45
C GLN A 49 -23.19 4.89 13.82
N PHE A 50 -21.88 4.77 14.11
CA PHE A 50 -21.22 3.51 14.44
C PHE A 50 -20.31 3.73 15.68
N PRO A 51 -20.85 3.58 16.89
CA PRO A 51 -20.13 3.81 18.13
C PRO A 51 -18.77 3.11 18.19
N GLY A 52 -17.71 3.90 18.44
CA GLY A 52 -16.33 3.42 18.52
C GLY A 52 -15.66 3.15 17.17
N LYS A 53 -16.35 3.30 16.03
CA LYS A 53 -15.80 3.05 14.68
C LYS A 53 -15.46 4.32 13.91
N GLY A 54 -15.74 5.51 14.44
CA GLY A 54 -15.52 6.79 13.75
C GLY A 54 -14.13 6.95 13.14
N ARG A 55 -13.06 6.70 13.93
CA ARG A 55 -11.67 6.77 13.42
C ARG A 55 -11.35 5.66 12.40
N THR A 56 -11.98 4.49 12.54
CA THR A 56 -11.75 3.39 11.60
C THR A 56 -12.29 3.77 10.23
N TYR A 57 -13.57 4.14 10.15
CA TYR A 57 -14.25 4.41 8.87
C TYR A 57 -13.86 5.74 8.25
N ALA A 58 -13.67 6.79 9.04
CA ALA A 58 -13.38 8.12 8.49
C ALA A 58 -11.90 8.32 8.15
N TYR A 59 -10.98 7.58 8.78
CA TYR A 59 -9.54 7.90 8.74
C TYR A 59 -8.66 6.73 8.35
N LEU A 60 -8.83 5.57 9.01
CA LEU A 60 -7.97 4.43 8.79
C LEU A 60 -8.28 3.67 7.50
N THR A 61 -9.54 3.24 7.32
CA THR A 61 -9.96 2.46 6.15
C THR A 61 -9.70 3.21 4.84
N PRO A 62 -10.00 4.52 4.69
CA PRO A 62 -9.69 5.26 3.47
C PRO A 62 -8.18 5.30 3.16
N ALA A 63 -7.32 5.44 4.17
CA ALA A 63 -5.87 5.42 3.99
C ALA A 63 -5.38 4.05 3.49
N ILE A 64 -5.90 2.96 4.06
CA ILE A 64 -5.57 1.59 3.66
C ILE A 64 -6.04 1.31 2.23
N LEU A 65 -7.25 1.74 1.86
CA LEU A 65 -7.76 1.57 0.51
C LEU A 65 -6.89 2.30 -0.53
N ARG A 66 -6.46 3.54 -0.23
CA ARG A 66 -5.53 4.28 -1.09
C ARG A 66 -4.17 3.59 -1.25
N LEU A 67 -3.64 3.01 -0.17
CA LEU A 67 -2.42 2.20 -0.21
C LEU A 67 -2.61 0.99 -1.14
N ILE A 68 -3.68 0.22 -0.96
CA ILE A 68 -3.98 -0.97 -1.77
C ILE A 68 -4.13 -0.60 -3.24
N GLN A 69 -4.86 0.48 -3.55
CA GLN A 69 -5.04 0.97 -4.92
C GLN A 69 -3.70 1.39 -5.56
N THR A 70 -2.82 2.03 -4.79
CA THR A 70 -1.48 2.40 -5.26
C THR A 70 -0.65 1.15 -5.57
N CYS A 71 -0.62 0.17 -4.67
CA CYS A 71 0.16 -1.05 -4.82
C CYS A 71 -0.40 -1.99 -5.89
N GLY A 72 -1.73 -2.02 -6.07
CA GLY A 72 -2.42 -2.82 -7.10
C GLY A 72 -2.05 -2.44 -8.53
N ARG A 73 -1.48 -1.24 -8.75
CA ARG A 73 -0.98 -0.82 -10.08
C ARG A 73 0.15 -1.70 -10.63
N VAL A 74 0.86 -2.43 -9.78
CA VAL A 74 1.94 -3.36 -10.19
C VAL A 74 1.39 -4.69 -10.71
N HIS A 75 0.18 -5.07 -10.31
CA HIS A 75 -0.40 -6.38 -10.63
C HIS A 75 -1.60 -6.19 -11.56
N ARG A 76 -1.33 -6.04 -12.87
CA ARG A 76 -2.34 -5.72 -13.90
C ARG A 76 -2.83 -6.92 -14.70
N SER A 77 -2.05 -8.00 -14.73
CA SER A 77 -2.43 -9.27 -15.34
C SER A 77 -2.01 -10.45 -14.47
N ALA A 78 -2.64 -11.61 -14.67
CA ALA A 78 -2.31 -12.83 -13.92
C ALA A 78 -0.85 -13.28 -14.11
N THR A 79 -0.23 -12.88 -15.22
CA THR A 79 1.16 -13.19 -15.56
C THR A 79 2.14 -12.15 -15.01
N ASP A 80 1.69 -10.94 -14.68
CA ASP A 80 2.55 -9.90 -14.13
C ASP A 80 3.12 -10.30 -12.76
N LYS A 81 4.42 -10.05 -12.61
CA LYS A 81 5.17 -10.22 -11.37
C LYS A 81 5.72 -8.88 -10.98
N GLY A 82 5.64 -8.56 -9.69
CA GLY A 82 6.29 -7.38 -9.15
C GLY A 82 6.39 -7.42 -7.63
N CYS A 83 7.25 -6.56 -7.11
CA CYS A 83 7.45 -6.41 -5.68
C CYS A 83 6.70 -5.18 -5.16
N ILE A 84 6.08 -5.33 -3.99
CA ILE A 84 5.51 -4.21 -3.25
C ILE A 84 6.34 -4.05 -1.99
N VAL A 85 6.93 -2.87 -1.82
CA VAL A 85 7.69 -2.47 -0.63
C VAL A 85 6.89 -1.41 0.09
N ILE A 86 6.49 -1.69 1.33
CA ILE A 86 5.76 -0.74 2.17
C ILE A 86 6.70 -0.28 3.28
N LEU A 87 7.11 0.99 3.23
CA LEU A 87 7.96 1.62 4.23
C LEU A 87 7.10 2.26 5.31
N ASP A 88 6.39 1.44 6.09
CA ASP A 88 5.60 1.86 7.25
C ASP A 88 5.34 0.69 8.20
N GLU A 89 5.93 0.73 9.40
CA GLU A 89 5.74 -0.32 10.41
C GLU A 89 4.29 -0.49 10.85
N ARG A 90 3.46 0.56 10.75
CA ARG A 90 2.07 0.55 11.20
C ARG A 90 1.25 -0.48 10.43
N VAL A 91 1.63 -0.81 9.21
CA VAL A 91 0.96 -1.83 8.38
C VAL A 91 1.04 -3.23 9.01
N THR A 92 2.02 -3.48 9.88
CA THR A 92 2.12 -4.74 10.64
C THR A 92 1.15 -4.82 11.83
N ARG A 93 0.57 -3.70 12.27
CA ARG A 93 -0.35 -3.67 13.41
C ARG A 93 -1.60 -4.49 13.08
N PRO A 94 -2.12 -5.34 13.98
CA PRO A 94 -3.27 -6.21 13.70
C PRO A 94 -4.51 -5.47 13.20
N SER A 95 -4.74 -4.24 13.68
CA SER A 95 -5.86 -3.39 13.27
C SER A 95 -5.80 -2.94 11.81
N ILE A 96 -4.60 -2.84 11.24
CA ILE A 96 -4.32 -2.45 9.86
C ILE A 96 -4.17 -3.69 8.99
N LYS A 97 -3.36 -4.66 9.42
CA LYS A 97 -3.10 -5.90 8.69
C LYS A 97 -4.39 -6.63 8.30
N LYS A 98 -5.37 -6.71 9.21
CA LYS A 98 -6.67 -7.36 8.95
C LYS A 98 -7.51 -6.71 7.84
N GLN A 99 -7.23 -5.45 7.49
CA GLN A 99 -7.93 -4.71 6.44
C GLN A 99 -7.21 -4.80 5.09
N LEU A 100 -6.01 -5.39 5.04
CA LEU A 100 -5.32 -5.68 3.79
C LEU A 100 -5.94 -6.90 3.10
N PRO A 101 -5.75 -7.05 1.78
CA PRO A 101 -6.13 -8.29 1.09
C PRO A 101 -5.45 -9.52 1.71
N SER A 102 -6.13 -10.67 1.70
CA SER A 102 -5.63 -11.91 2.31
C SER A 102 -4.24 -12.30 1.81
N TYR A 103 -3.99 -12.14 0.51
CA TYR A 103 -2.68 -12.44 -0.08
C TYR A 103 -1.57 -11.53 0.45
N TYR A 104 -1.82 -10.23 0.72
CA TYR A 104 -0.84 -9.38 1.42
C TYR A 104 -0.58 -9.92 2.82
N GLN A 105 -1.63 -10.30 3.56
CA GLN A 105 -1.47 -10.77 4.94
C GLN A 105 -0.62 -12.03 5.04
N ASN A 106 -0.71 -12.91 4.04
CA ASN A 106 -0.03 -14.19 3.96
C ASN A 106 1.38 -14.09 3.37
N GLU A 107 1.59 -13.23 2.39
CA GLU A 107 2.86 -13.14 1.65
C GLU A 107 3.80 -12.04 2.14
N MET A 108 3.28 -11.04 2.90
CA MET A 108 4.11 -9.95 3.38
C MET A 108 5.23 -10.44 4.30
N LYS A 109 6.43 -9.92 4.09
CA LYS A 109 7.59 -10.18 4.93
C LYS A 109 8.01 -8.90 5.64
N ILE A 110 8.25 -9.00 6.94
CA ILE A 110 8.76 -7.88 7.73
C ILE A 110 10.28 -7.87 7.59
N VAL A 111 10.83 -6.77 7.10
CA VAL A 111 12.27 -6.52 6.97
C VAL A 111 12.65 -5.36 7.88
N ARG A 112 13.82 -5.45 8.53
CA ARG A 112 14.27 -4.43 9.51
C ARG A 112 15.31 -3.48 8.97
N ASN A 113 15.95 -3.83 7.87
CA ASN A 113 16.99 -3.00 7.26
C ASN A 113 16.90 -3.07 5.71
N PRO A 114 17.50 -2.08 5.01
CA PRO A 114 17.48 -2.04 3.56
C PRO A 114 18.20 -3.20 2.87
N ILE A 115 19.22 -3.79 3.52
CA ILE A 115 20.01 -4.90 2.97
C ILE A 115 19.13 -6.15 2.87
N ASP A 116 18.44 -6.52 3.96
CA ASP A 116 17.47 -7.62 3.98
C ASP A 116 16.36 -7.40 2.95
N CYS A 117 15.86 -6.16 2.82
CA CYS A 117 14.86 -5.82 1.82
C CYS A 117 15.36 -6.12 0.40
N ALA A 118 16.56 -5.64 0.07
CA ALA A 118 17.19 -5.87 -1.22
C ALA A 118 17.42 -7.37 -1.49
N GLU A 119 17.85 -8.14 -0.47
CA GLU A 119 17.99 -9.59 -0.61
C GLU A 119 16.67 -10.30 -0.88
N GLN A 120 15.58 -9.93 -0.19
CA GLN A 120 14.27 -10.51 -0.42
C GLN A 120 13.76 -10.21 -1.84
N ILE A 121 13.96 -9.00 -2.33
CA ILE A 121 13.63 -8.61 -3.71
C ILE A 121 14.45 -9.44 -4.70
N ARG A 122 15.77 -9.57 -4.52
CA ARG A 122 16.62 -10.41 -5.37
C ARG A 122 16.17 -11.86 -5.38
N LYS A 123 15.86 -12.44 -4.22
CA LYS A 123 15.35 -13.82 -4.09
C LYS A 123 14.01 -14.00 -4.83
N PHE A 124 13.11 -13.01 -4.76
CA PHE A 124 11.85 -13.02 -5.49
C PHE A 124 12.07 -13.09 -7.01
N TRP A 125 12.96 -12.26 -7.55
CA TRP A 125 13.20 -12.22 -9.00
C TRP A 125 13.95 -13.43 -9.54
N LYS A 126 14.91 -13.96 -8.78
CA LYS A 126 15.57 -15.23 -9.11
C LYS A 126 14.58 -16.38 -9.22
N LYS A 127 13.58 -16.44 -8.31
CA LYS A 127 12.52 -17.47 -8.35
C LYS A 127 11.62 -17.35 -9.59
N HIS A 128 11.42 -16.13 -10.10
CA HIS A 128 10.50 -15.87 -11.21
C HIS A 128 11.21 -15.64 -12.55
N ASN A 129 12.44 -16.16 -12.70
CA ASN A 129 13.22 -16.19 -13.95
C ASN A 129 13.37 -14.82 -14.65
N LYS A 130 13.43 -13.73 -13.90
CA LYS A 130 13.85 -12.42 -14.41
C LYS A 130 15.21 -12.11 -13.80
N ASN A 131 16.26 -12.16 -14.63
CA ASN A 131 17.56 -11.62 -14.24
C ASN A 131 17.41 -10.10 -14.15
N LEU A 132 17.47 -9.55 -12.92
CA LEU A 132 17.69 -8.13 -12.68
C LEU A 132 19.18 -7.82 -12.79
#